data_AF-A0A920KRK6-F1
#
_entry.id   AF-A0A920KRK6-F1
#
_cell.length_a   1.000
_cell.length_b   1.000
_cell.length_c   1.000
_cell.angle_alpha   90.00
_cell.angle_beta   90.00
_cell.angle_gamma   90.00
#
_symmetry.space_group_name_H-M   'P 1'
#
loop_
_entity.id
_entity.type
_entity.pdbx_description
1 polymer ?
#
loop_
_entity_poly.entity_id
_entity_poly.type
_entity_poly.pdbx_seq_one_letter_code
_entity_poly.pdbx_strand_id
1 'polypeptide(L)'
;MMTYGYSFQAPFVRYSVIDREGELVHTTPITIPRSIFMHDFAVTEKYTLFLDFPITLDIGRAISGGPAVDFEPQYGSRIGVMPRYGTDADVRWFDVETGVVIHTANAWDDGDEVVLLASRSNTADIAGAGTSEGNNLQENQGRLHEWRINLATGSVVERSVSETPATSPG
;
A
#
# COMPACT_ATOMS: atom_id res chain seq x y z
N MET A 1 -8.83 -17.58 -0.44
CA MET A 1 -8.82 -16.21 0.13
C MET A 1 -7.38 -15.77 0.34
N MET A 2 -7.04 -14.54 -0.04
CA MET A 2 -5.75 -13.93 0.25
C MET A 2 -5.96 -12.89 1.34
N THR A 3 -5.04 -12.82 2.29
CA THR A 3 -5.11 -11.87 3.40
C THR A 3 -3.71 -11.46 3.82
N TYR A 4 -3.61 -10.34 4.51
CA TYR A 4 -2.39 -9.92 5.15
C TYR A 4 -2.73 -9.29 6.50
N GLY A 5 -1.73 -9.15 7.36
CA GLY A 5 -1.82 -8.38 8.59
C GLY A 5 -0.57 -7.54 8.79
N TYR A 6 -0.73 -6.38 9.43
CA TYR A 6 0.38 -5.54 9.88
C TYR A 6 0.41 -5.40 11.40
N SER A 7 1.56 -5.04 11.97
CA SER A 7 1.83 -5.02 13.41
C SER A 7 2.81 -3.92 13.79
N PHE A 8 2.74 -3.46 15.05
CA PHE A 8 3.71 -2.55 15.67
C PHE A 8 5.07 -3.20 15.95
N GLN A 9 5.17 -4.52 15.90
CA GLN A 9 6.39 -5.29 16.15
C GLN A 9 6.77 -6.14 14.95
N ALA A 10 8.07 -6.31 14.74
CA ALA A 10 8.59 -7.14 13.66
C ALA A 10 8.22 -8.63 13.84
N PRO A 11 7.88 -9.37 12.76
CA PRO A 11 7.73 -8.89 11.40
C PRO A 11 6.49 -8.00 11.26
N PHE A 12 6.68 -6.80 10.69
CA PHE A 12 5.63 -5.78 10.63
C PHE A 12 4.50 -6.13 9.69
N VAL A 13 4.75 -6.94 8.66
CA VAL A 13 3.73 -7.40 7.70
C VAL A 13 3.83 -8.91 7.52
N ARG A 14 2.69 -9.57 7.41
CA ARG A 14 2.57 -10.99 7.09
C ARG A 14 1.49 -11.20 6.05
N TYR A 15 1.80 -11.98 5.02
CA TYR A 15 0.85 -12.38 3.98
C TYR A 15 0.48 -13.85 4.14
N SER A 16 -0.78 -14.17 3.83
CA SER A 16 -1.35 -15.50 3.98
C SER A 16 -2.32 -15.85 2.86
N VAL A 17 -2.32 -17.13 2.46
CA VAL A 17 -3.30 -17.71 1.54
C VAL A 17 -4.05 -18.82 2.25
N ILE A 18 -5.37 -18.74 2.16
CA ILE A 18 -6.31 -19.75 2.65
C ILE A 18 -6.98 -20.38 1.43
N ASP A 19 -7.02 -21.70 1.35
CA ASP A 19 -7.63 -22.41 0.22
C ASP A 19 -9.17 -22.41 0.27
N ARG A 20 -9.83 -23.28 -0.51
CA ARG A 20 -11.29 -23.32 -0.61
C ARG A 20 -11.91 -24.09 0.55
N GLU A 21 -11.12 -24.97 1.14
CA GLU A 21 -11.44 -25.85 2.25
C GLU A 21 -11.29 -25.10 3.59
N GLY A 22 -10.62 -23.94 3.59
CA GLY A 22 -10.44 -23.08 4.75
C GLY A 22 -9.07 -23.27 5.42
N GLU A 23 -8.16 -24.01 4.78
CA GLU A 23 -6.84 -24.31 5.31
C GLU A 23 -5.84 -23.22 4.96
N LEU A 24 -4.98 -22.87 5.93
CA LEU A 24 -3.89 -21.92 5.73
C LEU A 24 -2.74 -22.62 4.97
N VAL A 25 -2.75 -22.48 3.64
CA VAL A 25 -1.82 -23.19 2.74
C VAL A 25 -0.51 -22.46 2.49
N HIS A 26 -0.45 -21.16 2.78
CA HIS A 26 0.76 -20.36 2.61
C HIS A 26 0.80 -19.21 3.59
N THR A 27 1.98 -18.91 4.14
CA THR A 27 2.22 -17.75 4.99
C THR A 27 3.69 -17.33 4.89
N THR A 28 3.95 -16.06 4.64
CA THR A 28 5.30 -15.49 4.64
C THR A 28 5.31 -14.13 5.34
N PRO A 29 6.36 -13.80 6.11
CA PRO A 29 6.59 -12.40 6.49
C PRO A 29 6.90 -11.58 5.24
N ILE A 30 6.67 -10.27 5.32
CA ILE A 30 7.09 -9.28 4.34
C ILE A 30 7.91 -8.22 5.08
N THR A 31 9.20 -8.13 4.76
CA THR A 31 10.16 -7.26 5.43
C THR A 31 10.02 -5.84 4.91
N ILE A 32 9.57 -4.96 5.80
CA ILE A 32 9.56 -3.51 5.60
C ILE A 32 10.39 -2.84 6.71
N PRO A 33 10.97 -1.66 6.46
CA PRO A 33 11.95 -1.06 7.39
C PRO A 33 11.31 -0.51 8.68
N ARG A 34 9.99 -0.38 8.73
CA ARG A 34 9.27 0.25 9.84
C ARG A 34 7.81 -0.23 9.90
N SER A 35 7.18 -0.07 11.06
CA SER A 35 5.75 -0.30 11.21
C SER A 35 4.97 0.82 10.50
N ILE A 36 4.09 0.43 9.59
CA ILE A 36 3.24 1.36 8.84
C ILE A 36 1.77 0.93 8.91
N PHE A 37 0.89 1.89 8.68
CA PHE A 37 -0.53 1.66 8.42
C PHE A 37 -0.71 1.26 6.95
N MET A 38 -0.36 0.01 6.64
CA MET A 38 -0.72 -0.61 5.36
C MET A 38 -2.22 -0.92 5.46
N HIS A 39 -3.08 -0.09 4.86
CA HIS A 39 -4.54 -0.24 4.99
C HIS A 39 -5.09 -1.32 4.06
N ASP A 40 -4.57 -1.36 2.84
CA ASP A 40 -5.01 -2.29 1.80
C ASP A 40 -3.82 -2.87 1.04
N PHE A 41 -4.11 -3.87 0.22
CA PHE A 41 -3.19 -4.58 -0.64
C PHE A 41 -3.95 -4.97 -1.92
N ALA A 42 -3.23 -5.31 -2.99
CA ALA A 42 -3.89 -5.76 -4.22
C ALA A 42 -3.43 -7.15 -4.63
N VAL A 43 -4.25 -7.84 -5.41
CA VAL A 43 -3.96 -9.20 -5.87
C VAL A 43 -4.35 -9.31 -7.33
N THR A 44 -3.38 -9.65 -8.19
CA THR A 44 -3.61 -10.03 -9.61
C THR A 44 -3.70 -11.55 -9.73
N GLU A 45 -3.86 -12.13 -10.92
CA GLU A 45 -3.88 -13.59 -11.11
C GLU A 45 -2.57 -14.26 -10.64
N LYS A 46 -1.44 -13.59 -10.81
CA LYS A 46 -0.11 -14.13 -10.54
C LYS A 46 0.57 -13.56 -9.29
N TYR A 47 0.25 -12.32 -8.92
CA TYR A 47 1.00 -11.57 -7.92
C TYR A 47 0.13 -11.00 -6.80
N THR A 48 0.80 -10.66 -5.71
CA THR A 48 0.30 -9.87 -4.59
C THR A 48 1.12 -8.59 -4.51
N LEU A 49 0.44 -7.46 -4.31
CA LEU A 49 1.03 -6.14 -4.23
C LEU A 49 0.92 -5.60 -2.79
N PHE A 50 2.05 -5.18 -2.24
CA PHE A 50 2.16 -4.57 -0.91
C PHE A 50 2.40 -3.07 -1.04
N LEU A 51 1.63 -2.28 -0.31
CA LEU A 51 1.61 -0.82 -0.42
C LEU A 51 2.37 -0.19 0.74
N ASP A 52 3.68 0.01 0.59
CA ASP A 52 4.53 0.62 1.60
C ASP A 52 4.54 2.15 1.42
N PHE A 53 3.50 2.78 1.97
CA PHE A 53 3.34 4.23 2.04
C PHE A 53 3.68 4.73 3.45
N PRO A 54 4.22 5.95 3.60
CA PRO A 54 4.87 6.37 4.83
C PRO A 54 3.89 6.92 5.88
N ILE A 55 2.82 6.16 6.14
CA ILE A 55 1.93 6.37 7.29
C ILE A 55 2.47 5.54 8.44
N THR A 56 3.27 6.12 9.32
CA THR A 56 4.00 5.37 10.33
C THR A 56 3.16 5.12 11.57
N LEU A 57 3.36 3.96 12.17
CA LEU A 57 2.73 3.56 13.43
C LEU A 57 3.81 3.52 14.52
N ASP A 58 3.76 4.46 15.47
CA ASP A 58 4.78 4.62 16.51
C ASP A 58 4.14 4.73 17.90
N ILE A 59 4.32 3.67 18.70
CA ILE A 59 3.86 3.61 20.09
C ILE A 59 4.70 4.54 20.99
N GLY A 60 6.00 4.72 20.72
CA GLY A 60 6.86 5.63 21.46
C GLY A 60 6.42 7.08 21.33
N ARG A 61 5.95 7.46 20.13
CA ARG A 61 5.32 8.77 19.88
C ARG A 61 4.03 8.92 20.69
N ALA A 62 3.17 7.90 20.72
CA ALA A 62 1.95 7.90 21.52
C ALA A 62 2.23 8.02 23.03
N ILE A 63 3.21 7.28 23.54
CA ILE A 63 3.64 7.35 24.96
C ILE A 63 4.17 8.74 25.31
N SER A 64 4.83 9.41 24.36
CA SER A 64 5.37 10.77 24.54
C SER A 64 4.32 11.87 24.37
N GLY A 65 3.03 11.51 24.20
CA GLY A 65 1.92 12.45 24.04
C GLY A 65 1.66 12.93 22.62
N GLY A 66 2.35 12.36 21.62
CA GLY A 66 2.13 12.65 20.19
C GLY A 66 1.14 11.69 19.52
N PRO A 67 0.85 11.87 18.22
CA PRO A 67 -0.06 11.00 17.48
C PRO A 67 0.57 9.62 17.23
N ALA A 68 -0.18 8.54 17.48
CA ALA A 68 0.31 7.17 17.22
C ALA A 68 0.52 6.89 15.72
N VAL A 69 -0.25 7.58 14.86
CA VAL A 69 -0.23 7.48 13.41
C VAL A 69 0.18 8.83 12.84
N ASP A 70 1.18 8.85 11.95
CA ASP A 70 1.65 10.10 11.34
C ASP A 70 2.10 9.90 9.89
N PHE A 71 2.18 10.98 9.11
CA PHE A 71 2.70 10.98 7.75
C PHE A 71 4.13 11.48 7.72
N GLU A 72 5.06 10.60 7.34
CA GLU A 72 6.49 10.90 7.32
C GLU A 72 7.04 10.81 5.89
N PRO A 73 6.74 11.77 5.01
CA PRO A 73 7.02 11.70 3.57
C PRO A 73 8.52 11.54 3.23
N GLN A 74 9.41 11.89 4.15
CA GLN A 74 10.86 11.66 4.02
C GLN A 74 11.24 10.18 3.84
N TYR A 75 10.35 9.26 4.19
CA TYR A 75 10.56 7.82 4.03
C TYR A 75 10.22 7.28 2.64
N GLY A 76 9.59 8.08 1.78
CA GLY A 76 9.19 7.67 0.43
C GLY A 76 8.03 6.68 0.39
N SER A 77 7.59 6.35 -0.83
CA SER A 77 6.57 5.33 -1.08
C SER A 77 7.11 4.28 -2.05
N ARG A 78 6.74 3.02 -1.84
CA ARG A 78 7.11 1.92 -2.72
C ARG A 78 6.02 0.86 -2.80
N ILE A 79 5.95 0.19 -3.95
CA ILE A 79 5.04 -0.94 -4.18
C ILE A 79 5.88 -2.22 -4.27
N GLY A 80 5.57 -3.20 -3.42
CA GLY A 80 6.19 -4.53 -3.47
C GLY A 80 5.36 -5.47 -4.31
N VAL A 81 5.95 -6.14 -5.30
CA VAL A 81 5.28 -7.18 -6.10
C VAL A 81 5.89 -8.54 -5.78
N MET A 82 5.05 -9.49 -5.41
CA MET A 82 5.47 -10.85 -5.03
C MET A 82 4.59 -11.89 -5.74
N PRO A 83 5.14 -13.01 -6.25
CA PRO A 83 4.31 -14.13 -6.68
C PRO A 83 3.37 -14.58 -5.56
N ARG A 84 2.13 -14.96 -5.87
CA ARG A 84 1.08 -15.28 -4.86
C ARG A 84 1.46 -16.32 -3.81
N TYR A 85 2.42 -17.19 -4.11
CA TYR A 85 2.95 -18.24 -3.21
C TYR A 85 4.46 -18.12 -3.00
N GLY A 86 5.03 -16.95 -3.35
CA GLY A 86 6.43 -16.61 -3.10
C GLY A 86 6.68 -16.29 -1.64
N THR A 87 7.93 -15.98 -1.33
CA THR A 87 8.40 -15.65 0.01
C THR A 87 8.88 -14.19 0.06
N ASP A 88 9.27 -13.73 1.24
CA ASP A 88 9.89 -12.40 1.44
C ASP A 88 11.02 -12.12 0.44
N ALA A 89 11.83 -13.14 0.11
CA ALA A 89 12.94 -13.02 -0.82
C ALA A 89 12.52 -12.79 -2.28
N ASP A 90 11.27 -13.12 -2.63
CA ASP A 90 10.71 -12.96 -3.97
C ASP A 90 10.05 -11.59 -4.17
N VAL A 91 9.96 -10.77 -3.10
CA VAL A 91 9.37 -9.43 -3.17
C VAL A 91 10.29 -8.50 -3.94
N ARG A 92 9.76 -7.91 -5.00
CA ARG A 92 10.43 -6.86 -5.77
C ARG A 92 9.81 -5.52 -5.43
N TRP A 93 10.60 -4.63 -4.85
CA TRP A 93 10.17 -3.29 -4.47
C TRP A 93 10.44 -2.29 -5.59
N PHE A 94 9.44 -1.44 -5.85
CA PHE A 94 9.51 -0.39 -6.83
C PHE A 94 9.16 0.94 -6.19
N ASP A 95 10.07 1.91 -6.27
CA ASP A 95 9.82 3.26 -5.76
C ASP A 95 8.76 3.96 -6.62
N VAL A 96 7.83 4.66 -5.96
CA VAL A 96 6.76 5.44 -6.58
C VAL A 96 6.70 6.83 -5.99
N GLU A 97 5.86 7.70 -6.54
CA GLU A 97 5.71 9.04 -6.00
C GLU A 97 5.15 8.99 -4.57
N THR A 98 5.76 9.74 -3.64
CA THR A 98 5.35 9.75 -2.24
C THR A 98 3.90 10.18 -2.08
N GLY A 99 3.10 9.39 -1.36
CA GLY A 99 1.72 9.75 -1.08
C GLY A 99 1.08 8.84 -0.05
N VAL A 100 -0.22 8.63 -0.19
CA VAL A 100 -1.02 7.77 0.66
C VAL A 100 -2.00 7.02 -0.23
N VAL A 101 -2.01 5.68 -0.12
CA VAL A 101 -3.06 4.85 -0.70
C VAL A 101 -3.82 4.17 0.42
N ILE A 102 -5.13 4.41 0.44
CA ILE A 102 -6.05 3.75 1.36
C ILE A 102 -6.73 2.61 0.63
N HIS A 103 -7.53 2.86 -0.38
CA HIS A 103 -8.27 1.80 -1.08
C HIS A 103 -7.67 1.49 -2.45
N THR A 104 -7.52 0.19 -2.71
CA THR A 104 -7.30 -0.34 -4.05
C THR A 104 -8.64 -0.51 -4.75
N ALA A 105 -8.69 -0.15 -6.03
CA ALA A 105 -9.84 -0.38 -6.90
C ALA A 105 -9.76 -1.78 -7.51
N ASN A 106 -8.63 -2.08 -8.14
CA ASN A 106 -8.35 -3.37 -8.72
C ASN A 106 -6.85 -3.50 -9.05
N ALA A 107 -6.40 -4.72 -9.31
CA ALA A 107 -5.12 -4.98 -9.96
C ALA A 107 -5.24 -6.17 -10.92
N TRP A 108 -4.47 -6.16 -12.01
CA TRP A 108 -4.44 -7.25 -12.97
C TRP A 108 -3.07 -7.39 -13.64
N ASP A 109 -2.85 -8.56 -14.25
CA ASP A 109 -1.66 -8.84 -15.04
C ASP A 109 -1.90 -8.41 -16.50
N ASP A 110 -0.96 -7.68 -17.09
CA ASP A 110 -0.99 -7.25 -18.49
C ASP A 110 0.37 -7.54 -19.16
N GLY A 111 0.50 -8.75 -19.71
CA GLY A 111 1.76 -9.23 -20.28
C GLY A 111 2.87 -9.34 -19.22
N ASP A 112 3.92 -8.55 -19.40
CA ASP A 112 5.05 -8.44 -18.46
C ASP A 112 4.83 -7.37 -17.38
N GLU A 113 3.67 -6.71 -17.39
CA GLU A 113 3.31 -5.66 -16.45
C GLU A 113 2.27 -6.11 -15.44
N VAL A 114 2.35 -5.52 -14.25
CA VAL A 114 1.32 -5.58 -13.22
C VAL A 114 0.70 -4.19 -13.16
N VAL A 115 -0.61 -4.12 -13.32
CA VAL A 115 -1.36 -2.86 -13.24
C VAL A 115 -2.07 -2.79 -11.91
N LEU A 116 -1.88 -1.69 -11.18
CA LEU A 116 -2.59 -1.34 -9.96
C LEU A 116 -3.42 -0.10 -10.21
N LEU A 117 -4.69 -0.15 -9.80
CA LEU A 117 -5.59 1.00 -9.77
C LEU A 117 -5.97 1.27 -8.32
N ALA A 118 -5.64 2.44 -7.77
CA ALA A 118 -5.93 2.77 -6.38
C ALA A 118 -6.14 4.28 -6.17
N SER A 119 -6.82 4.65 -5.08
CA SER A 119 -6.98 6.06 -4.70
C SER A 119 -5.73 6.55 -3.98
N ARG A 120 -5.04 7.54 -4.55
CA ARG A 120 -3.84 8.19 -3.97
C ARG A 120 -4.16 9.61 -3.52
N SER A 121 -3.76 9.95 -2.29
CA SER A 121 -3.68 11.32 -1.77
C SER A 121 -2.22 11.74 -1.59
N ASN A 122 -1.96 13.05 -1.58
CA ASN A 122 -0.63 13.61 -1.30
C ASN A 122 -0.34 13.75 0.21
N THR A 123 -1.37 13.62 1.04
CA THR A 123 -1.31 13.80 2.50
C THR A 123 -1.97 12.62 3.20
N ALA A 124 -1.69 12.42 4.50
CA ALA A 124 -2.38 11.43 5.33
C ALA A 124 -3.60 12.01 6.07
N ASP A 125 -4.22 13.09 5.58
CA ASP A 125 -5.56 13.48 6.03
C ASP A 125 -6.60 12.52 5.46
N ILE A 126 -6.49 11.28 5.91
CA ILE A 126 -7.30 10.15 5.52
C ILE A 126 -8.67 10.37 6.15
N ALA A 127 -9.68 10.50 5.29
CA ALA A 127 -11.08 10.63 5.70
C ALA A 127 -11.43 11.85 6.57
N GLY A 128 -10.65 12.94 6.52
CA GLY A 128 -10.96 14.17 7.26
C GLY A 128 -10.74 14.06 8.77
N ALA A 129 -9.79 13.22 9.19
CA ALA A 129 -9.38 13.09 10.58
C ALA A 129 -8.68 14.36 11.13
N GLY A 130 -8.35 15.33 10.27
CA GLY A 130 -7.88 16.65 10.70
C GLY A 130 -6.50 16.61 11.34
N THR A 131 -5.64 15.68 10.90
CA THR A 131 -4.32 15.42 11.47
C THR A 131 -3.26 16.47 11.12
N SER A 132 -3.57 17.43 10.24
CA SER A 132 -2.67 18.53 9.85
C SER A 132 -3.37 19.89 9.86
N GLU A 133 -2.79 20.87 10.57
CA GLU A 133 -3.25 22.26 10.56
C GLU A 133 -3.03 22.89 9.17
N GLY A 134 -4.01 23.64 8.66
CA GLY A 134 -3.92 24.36 7.37
C GLY A 134 -4.48 23.61 6.15
N ASN A 135 -5.21 22.51 6.34
CA ASN A 135 -5.65 21.63 5.26
C ASN A 135 -6.62 22.27 4.25
N ASN A 136 -6.25 22.19 2.97
CA ASN A 136 -7.14 22.36 1.83
C ASN A 136 -7.79 21.00 1.51
N LEU A 137 -9.10 20.88 1.78
CA LEU A 137 -9.87 19.66 1.52
C LEU A 137 -9.74 19.17 0.07
N GLN A 138 -9.52 20.06 -0.91
CA GLN A 138 -9.34 19.65 -2.32
C GLN A 138 -7.99 18.98 -2.60
N GLU A 139 -6.94 19.33 -1.85
CA GLU A 139 -5.60 18.74 -2.01
C GLU A 139 -5.48 17.38 -1.29
N ASN A 140 -6.36 17.12 -0.32
CA ASN A 140 -6.39 15.89 0.46
C ASN A 140 -7.27 14.80 -0.16
N GLN A 141 -8.17 15.15 -1.07
CA GLN A 141 -9.04 14.15 -1.68
C GLN A 141 -8.25 13.25 -2.63
N GLY A 142 -8.30 11.96 -2.33
CA GLY A 142 -7.64 10.95 -3.14
C GLY A 142 -8.15 10.96 -4.57
N ARG A 143 -7.24 10.81 -5.53
CA ARG A 143 -7.57 10.63 -6.95
C ARG A 143 -7.27 9.21 -7.35
N LEU A 144 -8.01 8.70 -8.32
CA LEU A 144 -7.74 7.38 -8.87
C LEU A 144 -6.46 7.44 -9.71
N HIS A 145 -5.45 6.68 -9.31
CA HIS A 145 -4.16 6.56 -9.96
C HIS A 145 -3.98 5.13 -10.49
N GLU A 146 -3.34 5.03 -11.65
CA GLU A 146 -2.90 3.78 -12.24
C GLU A 146 -1.37 3.71 -12.18
N TRP A 147 -0.84 2.62 -11.63
CA TRP A 147 0.56 2.24 -11.74
C TRP A 147 0.69 1.07 -12.67
N ARG A 148 1.57 1.18 -13.66
CA ARG A 148 2.02 0.08 -14.51
C ARG A 148 3.45 -0.29 -14.12
N ILE A 149 3.62 -1.48 -13.58
CA ILE A 149 4.89 -1.99 -13.06
C ILE A 149 5.40 -3.08 -14.00
N ASN A 150 6.46 -2.80 -14.75
CA ASN A 150 7.04 -3.73 -15.69
C ASN A 150 8.07 -4.64 -15.00
N LEU A 151 7.76 -5.93 -14.91
CA LEU A 151 8.60 -6.90 -14.22
C LEU A 151 9.81 -7.34 -15.05
N ALA A 152 9.80 -7.17 -16.37
CA ALA A 152 10.96 -7.50 -17.21
C ALA A 152 12.04 -6.39 -17.15
N THR A 153 11.62 -5.12 -17.20
CA THR A 153 12.54 -3.97 -17.25
C THR A 153 12.84 -3.36 -15.89
N GLY A 154 11.94 -3.55 -14.90
CA GLY A 154 12.02 -2.88 -13.61
C GLY A 154 11.40 -1.48 -13.56
N SER A 155 10.78 -1.00 -14.65
CA SER A 155 10.22 0.35 -14.72
C SER A 155 8.83 0.45 -14.11
N VAL A 156 8.50 1.61 -13.54
CA VAL A 156 7.14 1.97 -13.12
C VAL A 156 6.69 3.25 -13.81
N VAL A 157 5.45 3.25 -14.29
CA VAL A 157 4.76 4.44 -14.80
C VAL A 157 3.53 4.70 -13.95
N GLU A 158 3.41 5.90 -13.42
CA GLU A 158 2.25 6.37 -12.66
C GLU A 158 1.47 7.40 -13.48
N ARG A 159 0.13 7.33 -13.45
CA ARG A 159 -0.74 8.36 -14.02
C ARG A 159 -2.04 8.51 -13.23
N SER A 160 -2.54 9.75 -13.13
CA SER A 160 -3.91 9.99 -12.69
C SER A 160 -4.88 9.57 -13.79
N VAL A 161 -5.89 8.78 -13.46
CA VAL A 161 -6.93 8.33 -14.42
C VAL A 161 -8.24 9.11 -14.27
N SER A 162 -8.37 9.93 -13.23
CA SER A 162 -9.52 10.80 -13.00
C SER A 162 -9.07 12.22 -12.69
N GLU A 163 -9.78 13.21 -13.22
CA GLU A 163 -9.63 14.62 -12.82
C GLU A 163 -10.48 14.95 -11.59
N THR A 164 -11.55 14.17 -11.36
CA THR A 164 -12.41 14.25 -10.18
C THR A 164 -11.85 13.40 -9.04
N PRO A 165 -11.82 13.92 -7.81
CA PRO A 165 -11.42 13.13 -6.66
C PRO A 165 -12.40 11.99 -6.36
N ALA A 166 -11.87 10.83 -5.94
CA ALA A 166 -12.60 9.63 -5.61
C ALA A 166 -11.83 8.81 -4.57
N THR A 167 -12.38 8.66 -3.37
CA THR A 167 -11.77 7.95 -2.23
C THR A 167 -12.23 6.50 -2.08
N SER A 168 -13.38 6.17 -2.67
CA SER A 168 -13.90 4.80 -2.76
C SER A 168 -14.12 4.47 -4.23
N PRO A 169 -13.33 3.54 -4.81
CA PRO A 169 -13.57 3.10 -6.17
C PRO A 169 -14.87 2.28 -6.23
N GLY A 170 -15.78 2.68 -7.12
CA GLY A 170 -17.04 1.98 -7.41
C GLY A 170 -17.04 1.37 -8.80
#